data_AF-A0A101WVN9-F1
#
_entry.id   AF-A0A101WVN9-F1
#
_cell.length_a   1.000
_cell.length_b   1.000
_cell.length_c   1.000
_cell.angle_alpha   90.00
_cell.angle_beta   90.00
_cell.angle_gamma   90.00
#
_symmetry.space_group_name_H-M   'P 1'
#
loop_
_entity.id
_entity.type
_entity.pdbx_description
1 polymer ?
#
loop_
_entity_poly.entity_id
_entity_poly.type
_entity_poly.pdbx_seq_one_letter_code
_entity_poly.pdbx_strand_id
1 'polypeptide(L)'
;MNIEFRGLVPTRPPVEPWVKPPTSETLIKFANTISKYINKDRIFIIDYIERGEFYVDKNDPLSSILNILKVQPMTIEQIMDIIKRNKLEPGIVDELRKFVKEVVFNDIKYLVYSGND
;
A
#
# COMPACT_ATOMS: atom_id res chain seq x y z
N MET A 1 10.18 -14.10 28.46
CA MET A 1 10.93 -13.49 27.35
C MET A 1 10.00 -13.51 26.14
N ASN A 2 9.36 -12.38 25.84
CA ASN A 2 8.36 -12.28 24.77
C ASN A 2 9.07 -11.95 23.46
N ILE A 3 9.14 -12.91 22.55
CA ILE A 3 9.69 -12.69 21.21
C ILE A 3 8.48 -12.57 20.26
N GLU A 4 8.18 -11.34 19.85
CA GLU A 4 7.25 -11.04 18.76
C GLU A 4 7.99 -11.15 17.43
N PHE A 5 7.39 -11.80 16.42
CA PHE A 5 7.96 -11.89 15.08
C PHE A 5 7.06 -11.14 14.10
N ARG A 6 7.57 -10.03 13.56
CA ARG A 6 6.91 -9.20 12.54
C ARG A 6 7.69 -9.35 11.23
N GLY A 7 7.07 -9.96 10.22
CA GLY A 7 7.64 -10.07 8.88
C GLY A 7 7.12 -8.94 8.00
N LEU A 8 8.01 -8.08 7.52
CA LEU A 8 7.70 -6.97 6.62
C LEU A 8 8.19 -7.31 5.20
N VAL A 9 7.43 -6.92 4.17
CA VAL A 9 8.05 -6.67 2.85
C VAL A 9 8.80 -5.35 3.00
N PRO A 10 10.14 -5.32 2.86
CA PRO A 10 10.88 -4.09 3.02
C PRO A 10 10.37 -3.02 2.05
N THR A 11 10.00 -1.85 2.57
CA THR A 11 9.62 -0.68 1.76
C THR A 11 10.83 0.00 1.13
N ARG A 12 12.05 -0.42 1.49
CA ARG A 12 13.24 -0.16 0.69
C ARG A 12 13.36 -1.22 -0.40
N PRO A 13 13.65 -0.85 -1.66
CA PRO A 13 14.14 -1.84 -2.60
C PRO A 13 15.33 -2.53 -1.93
N PRO A 14 15.40 -3.86 -1.99
CA PRO A 14 16.53 -4.56 -1.42
C PRO A 14 17.82 -3.97 -2.00
N VAL A 15 18.82 -3.83 -1.14
CA VAL A 15 20.12 -3.25 -1.48
C VAL A 15 20.74 -4.01 -2.66
N GLU A 16 20.34 -5.27 -2.82
CA GLU A 16 20.70 -6.18 -3.86
C GLU A 16 19.65 -6.26 -4.99
N PRO A 17 20.01 -5.98 -6.25
CA PRO A 17 19.07 -5.93 -7.38
C PRO A 17 18.43 -7.29 -7.75
N TRP A 18 18.94 -8.39 -7.21
CA TRP A 18 18.41 -9.74 -7.43
C TRP A 18 17.33 -10.15 -6.43
N VAL A 19 17.16 -9.40 -5.34
CA VAL A 19 16.12 -9.71 -4.36
C VAL A 19 14.81 -9.11 -4.85
N LYS A 20 13.77 -9.95 -4.89
CA LYS A 20 12.42 -9.55 -5.28
C LYS A 20 11.50 -9.66 -4.07
N PRO A 21 10.48 -8.79 -3.95
CA PRO A 21 9.44 -8.97 -2.95
C PRO A 21 8.82 -10.37 -3.04
N PRO A 22 8.52 -11.03 -1.91
CA PRO A 22 7.80 -12.31 -1.92
C PRO A 22 6.38 -12.12 -2.47
N THR A 23 5.85 -13.12 -3.16
CA THR A 23 4.44 -13.12 -3.59
C THR A 23 3.51 -13.30 -2.39
N SER A 24 2.25 -12.84 -2.49
CA SER A 24 1.23 -13.08 -1.45
C SER A 24 1.07 -14.57 -1.13
N GLU A 25 1.13 -15.44 -2.15
CA GLU A 25 1.10 -16.90 -1.96
C GLU A 25 2.28 -17.39 -1.10
N THR A 26 3.47 -16.85 -1.33
CA THR A 26 4.66 -17.16 -0.54
C THR A 26 4.49 -16.73 0.91
N LEU A 27 3.91 -15.54 1.15
CA LEU A 27 3.62 -15.03 2.49
C LEU A 27 2.58 -15.88 3.23
N ILE A 28 1.51 -16.29 2.55
CA ILE A 28 0.48 -17.18 3.11
C ILE A 28 1.07 -18.55 3.46
N LYS A 29 1.89 -19.12 2.55
CA LYS A 29 2.57 -20.40 2.78
C LYS A 29 3.53 -20.32 3.99
N PHE A 30 4.24 -19.20 4.13
CA PHE A 30 5.08 -18.92 5.27
C PHE A 30 4.27 -18.86 6.57
N ALA A 31 3.19 -18.05 6.61
CA ALA A 31 2.32 -17.94 7.78
C ALA A 31 1.72 -19.28 8.22
N ASN A 32 1.27 -20.10 7.26
CA ASN A 32 0.77 -21.46 7.51
C ASN A 32 1.84 -22.41 8.04
N THR A 33 3.10 -22.21 7.68
CA THR A 33 4.22 -23.02 8.18
C THR A 33 4.55 -22.65 9.63
N ILE A 34 4.57 -21.35 9.92
CA ILE A 34 4.90 -20.80 11.24
C ILE A 34 3.77 -21.07 12.25
N SER A 35 2.51 -21.12 11.82
CA SER A 35 1.36 -21.41 12.70
C SER A 35 1.38 -22.78 13.37
N LYS A 36 2.26 -23.68 12.92
CA LYS A 36 2.53 -24.96 13.59
C LYS A 36 3.32 -24.81 14.89
N TYR A 37 4.04 -23.71 15.04
CA TYR A 37 4.95 -23.45 16.16
C TYR A 37 4.50 -22.26 17.01
N ILE A 38 3.63 -21.41 16.48
CA ILE A 38 3.11 -20.22 17.16
C ILE A 38 1.59 -20.21 17.04
N ASN A 39 0.88 -19.74 18.06
CA ASN A 39 -0.58 -19.58 17.99
C ASN A 39 -0.96 -18.73 16.75
N LYS A 40 -1.81 -19.28 15.90
CA LYS A 40 -2.30 -18.68 14.66
C LYS A 40 -2.91 -17.29 14.87
N ASP A 41 -3.57 -17.05 16.00
CA ASP A 41 -4.19 -15.75 16.33
C ASP A 41 -3.15 -14.65 16.62
N ARG A 42 -1.86 -15.02 16.68
CA ARG A 42 -0.73 -14.09 16.86
C ARG A 42 0.06 -13.87 15.57
N ILE A 43 -0.39 -14.45 14.45
CA ILE A 43 0.28 -14.34 13.15
C ILE A 43 -0.53 -13.38 12.28
N PHE A 44 0.07 -12.24 11.97
CA PHE A 44 -0.49 -11.24 11.09
C PHE A 44 0.37 -11.15 9.83
N ILE A 45 -0.22 -11.40 8.68
CA ILE A 45 0.39 -11.03 7.41
C ILE A 45 0.05 -9.56 7.19
N ILE A 46 1.07 -8.71 7.21
CA ILE A 46 0.93 -7.30 6.87
C ILE A 46 1.32 -7.16 5.40
N ASP A 47 0.53 -7.78 4.52
CA ASP A 47 0.57 -7.58 3.07
C ASP A 47 -0.40 -6.46 2.65
N TYR A 48 -1.08 -5.87 3.62
CA TYR A 48 -2.06 -4.81 3.45
C TYR A 48 -1.41 -3.42 3.37
N ILE A 49 -1.97 -2.64 2.45
CA ILE A 49 -1.82 -1.19 2.30
C ILE A 49 -1.91 -0.53 3.68
N GLU A 50 -0.89 0.28 4.03
CA GLU A 50 -0.89 1.04 5.27
C GLU A 50 -2.11 1.97 5.27
N ARG A 51 -3.01 1.78 6.24
CA ARG A 51 -4.07 2.74 6.53
C ARG A 51 -3.52 3.70 7.57
N GLY A 52 -3.33 4.96 7.17
CA GLY A 52 -2.77 5.99 8.05
C GLY A 52 -3.21 7.39 7.64
N GLU A 53 -2.78 8.38 8.44
CA GLU A 53 -2.86 9.78 8.06
C GLU A 53 -1.70 10.11 7.13
N PHE A 54 -2.02 10.49 5.90
CA PHE A 54 -1.02 10.92 4.94
C PHE A 54 -0.88 12.42 4.98
N TYR A 55 0.36 12.89 5.12
CA TYR A 55 0.67 14.29 4.89
C TYR A 55 0.52 14.61 3.39
N VAL A 56 -0.22 15.66 3.07
CA VAL A 56 -0.36 16.19 1.73
C VAL A 56 0.02 17.67 1.76
N ASP A 57 1.01 18.05 0.95
CA ASP A 57 1.32 19.46 0.76
C ASP A 57 0.17 20.12 -0.02
N LYS A 58 -0.47 21.12 0.58
CA LYS A 58 -1.58 21.84 -0.04
C LYS A 58 -1.15 22.70 -1.22
N ASN A 59 0.15 23.05 -1.32
CA ASN A 59 0.69 23.80 -2.46
C ASN A 59 1.02 22.89 -3.65
N ASP A 60 1.21 21.58 -3.42
CA ASP A 60 1.45 20.58 -4.46
C ASP A 60 0.70 19.26 -4.16
N PRO A 61 -0.65 19.31 -4.17
CA PRO A 61 -1.45 18.19 -3.70
C PRO A 61 -1.39 16.99 -4.65
N LEU A 62 -1.28 17.23 -5.97
CA LEU A 62 -1.27 16.16 -6.97
C LEU A 62 0.00 15.32 -6.82
N SER A 63 1.16 15.96 -6.81
CA SER A 63 2.43 15.26 -6.66
C SER A 63 2.54 14.59 -5.29
N SER A 64 2.00 15.20 -4.23
CA SER A 64 1.93 14.58 -2.90
C SER A 64 1.14 13.26 -2.92
N ILE A 65 -0.05 13.26 -3.50
CA ILE A 65 -0.89 12.06 -3.60
C ILE A 65 -0.25 11.01 -4.51
N LEU A 66 0.34 11.42 -5.64
CA LEU A 66 1.08 10.50 -6.52
C LEU A 66 2.29 9.88 -5.83
N ASN A 67 3.01 10.63 -4.99
CA ASN A 67 4.16 10.11 -4.23
C ASN A 67 3.73 9.06 -3.21
N ILE A 68 2.56 9.21 -2.59
CA ILE A 68 1.97 8.17 -1.74
C ILE A 68 1.63 6.94 -2.60
N LEU A 69 0.99 7.14 -3.77
CA LEU A 69 0.61 6.06 -4.69
C LEU A 69 1.79 5.29 -5.30
N LYS A 70 2.97 5.90 -5.40
CA LYS A 70 4.22 5.23 -5.80
C LYS A 70 4.69 4.20 -4.77
N VAL A 71 4.33 4.41 -3.50
CA VAL A 71 4.72 3.51 -2.40
C VAL A 71 3.63 2.48 -2.17
N GLN A 72 2.35 2.86 -2.23
CA GLN A 72 1.24 1.96 -1.96
C GLN A 72 -0.03 2.28 -2.76
N PRO A 73 -0.78 1.26 -3.20
CA PRO A 73 -2.10 1.45 -3.78
C PRO A 73 -3.09 2.05 -2.78
N MET A 74 -4.08 2.80 -3.26
CA MET A 74 -5.21 3.29 -2.44
C MET A 74 -6.54 3.07 -3.16
N THR A 75 -7.62 2.88 -2.42
CA THR A 75 -8.96 2.92 -3.01
C THR A 75 -9.36 4.35 -3.34
N ILE A 76 -10.36 4.52 -4.21
CA ILE A 76 -10.87 5.85 -4.54
C ILE A 76 -11.45 6.55 -3.30
N GLU A 77 -12.09 5.79 -2.40
CA GLU A 77 -12.65 6.31 -1.14
C GLU A 77 -11.55 6.89 -0.25
N GLN A 78 -10.41 6.20 -0.14
CA GLN A 78 -9.27 6.71 0.63
C GLN A 78 -8.72 8.02 0.06
N ILE A 79 -8.63 8.12 -1.27
CA ILE A 79 -8.19 9.35 -1.95
C ILE A 79 -9.20 10.48 -1.73
N MET A 80 -10.50 10.21 -1.85
CA MET A 80 -11.56 11.18 -1.57
C MET A 80 -11.54 11.66 -0.11
N ASP A 81 -11.25 10.77 0.85
CA ASP A 81 -11.09 11.12 2.25
C ASP A 81 -9.86 12.01 2.50
N ILE A 82 -8.74 11.77 1.78
CA ILE A 82 -7.57 12.65 1.82
C ILE A 82 -7.91 14.05 1.29
N ILE A 83 -8.59 14.12 0.14
CA ILE A 83 -9.03 15.38 -0.50
C ILE A 83 -9.93 16.17 0.45
N LYS A 84 -10.95 15.51 1.01
CA LYS A 84 -11.93 16.12 1.92
C LYS A 84 -11.27 16.63 3.20
N ARG A 85 -10.42 15.82 3.85
CA ARG A 85 -9.72 16.21 5.09
C ARG A 85 -8.79 17.40 4.89
N ASN A 86 -8.12 17.47 3.74
CA ASN A 86 -7.18 18.54 3.42
C ASN A 86 -7.84 19.79 2.80
N LYS A 87 -9.17 19.75 2.54
CA LYS A 87 -9.94 20.80 1.85
C LYS A 87 -9.38 21.11 0.45
N LEU A 88 -9.08 20.05 -0.30
CA LEU A 88 -8.56 20.14 -1.66
C LEU A 88 -9.69 20.11 -2.68
N GLU A 89 -9.42 20.60 -3.88
CA GLU A 89 -10.37 20.55 -5.00
C GLU A 89 -10.61 19.10 -5.46
N PRO A 90 -11.87 18.63 -5.52
CA PRO A 90 -12.19 17.26 -5.95
C PRO A 90 -11.72 16.92 -7.37
N GLY A 91 -11.61 17.91 -8.26
CA GLY A 91 -11.16 17.73 -9.64
C GLY A 91 -9.73 17.19 -9.77
N ILE A 92 -8.94 17.19 -8.69
CA ILE A 92 -7.61 16.57 -8.66
C ILE A 92 -7.63 15.07 -8.98
N VAL A 93 -8.77 14.39 -8.76
CA VAL A 93 -8.94 12.97 -9.09
C VAL A 93 -8.82 12.74 -10.60
N ASP A 94 -9.34 13.65 -11.42
CA ASP A 94 -9.28 13.53 -12.88
C ASP A 94 -7.83 13.65 -13.38
N GLU A 95 -7.04 14.50 -12.74
CA GLU A 95 -5.61 14.60 -13.00
C GLU A 95 -4.84 13.36 -12.51
N LEU A 96 -5.18 12.82 -11.33
CA LEU A 96 -4.60 11.58 -10.81
C LEU A 96 -4.81 10.40 -11.77
N ARG A 97 -6.00 10.28 -12.37
CA ARG A 97 -6.36 9.19 -13.29
C ARG A 97 -5.44 9.06 -14.50
N LYS A 98 -4.71 10.12 -14.88
CA LYS A 98 -3.73 10.08 -15.97
C LYS A 98 -2.48 9.25 -15.64
N PHE A 99 -2.17 9.08 -14.35
CA PHE A 99 -0.92 8.48 -13.88
C PHE A 99 -1.11 7.15 -13.12
N VAL A 100 -2.35 6.65 -13.06
CA VAL A 100 -2.72 5.47 -12.27
C VAL A 100 -3.55 4.51 -13.09
N LYS A 101 -3.47 3.23 -12.75
CA LYS A 101 -4.31 2.17 -13.28
C LYS A 101 -5.16 1.53 -12.18
N GLU A 102 -6.33 1.04 -12.55
CA GLU A 102 -7.19 0.27 -11.64
C GLU A 102 -6.72 -1.20 -11.59
N VAL A 103 -6.50 -1.72 -10.38
CA VAL A 103 -6.16 -3.12 -10.11
C VAL A 103 -7.17 -3.67 -9.11
N VAL A 104 -7.72 -4.85 -9.41
CA VAL A 104 -8.64 -5.56 -8.51
C VAL A 104 -7.85 -6.56 -7.68
N PHE A 105 -7.98 -6.49 -6.36
CA PHE A 105 -7.40 -7.44 -5.42
C PHE A 105 -8.40 -7.74 -4.30
N ASN A 106 -8.71 -9.02 -4.07
CA ASN A 106 -9.74 -9.46 -3.12
C ASN A 106 -11.08 -8.71 -3.31
N ASP A 107 -11.54 -8.59 -4.55
CA ASP A 107 -12.78 -7.89 -4.92
C ASP A 107 -12.82 -6.38 -4.58
N ILE A 108 -11.68 -5.80 -4.20
CA ILE A 108 -11.53 -4.37 -3.94
C ILE A 108 -10.72 -3.74 -5.09
N LYS A 109 -11.20 -2.59 -5.58
CA LYS A 109 -10.52 -1.79 -6.60
C LYS A 109 -9.53 -0.83 -5.97
N TYR A 110 -8.30 -0.87 -6.46
CA TYR A 110 -7.22 0.02 -6.04
C TYR A 110 -6.70 0.81 -7.24
N LEU A 111 -6.35 2.07 -6.98
CA LEU A 111 -5.57 2.90 -7.88
C LEU A 111 -4.09 2.66 -7.57
N VAL A 112 -3.36 2.23 -8.59
CA VAL A 112 -1.93 1.91 -8.53
C VAL A 112 -1.19 2.86 -9.46
N TYR A 113 -0.11 3.50 -8.99
CA TYR A 113 0.72 4.35 -9.84
C TYR A 113 1.28 3.56 -11.03
N SER A 114 1.08 4.07 -12.25
CA SER A 114 1.59 3.51 -13.50
C SER A 114 2.57 4.44 -14.22
N GLY A 115 2.64 5.73 -13.83
CA GLY A 115 3.35 6.75 -14.60
C GLY A 115 2.49 7.29 -15.74
N ASN A 116 3.05 8.24 -16.50
CA ASN A 116 2.46 8.74 -17.74
C ASN A 116 3.04 7.90 -18.88
N ASP A 117 2.20 7.08 -19.52
CA ASP A 117 2.52 6.45 -20.81
C ASP A 117 2.29 7.45 -21.97
#